data_AF-U4QSI6-F1
#
_entry.id   AF-U4QSI6-F1
#
_cell.length_a   1.000
_cell.length_b   1.000
_cell.length_c   1.000
_cell.angle_alpha   90.00
_cell.angle_beta   90.00
_cell.angle_gamma   90.00
#
_symmetry.space_group_name_H-M   'P 1'
#
loop_
_entity.id
_entity.type
_entity.pdbx_description
1 polymer ?
#
loop_
_entity_poly.entity_id
_entity_poly.type
_entity_poly.pdbx_seq_one_letter_code
_entity_poly.pdbx_strand_id
1 'polypeptide(L)'
;MNTKKAASADRPCNTTEDILSRLSKVRKAGQGWTACCPAHEDRNQSLSVRITETGRLLAFCHAGCSFQGILEALNLRGERFTSAPRTIEEGPTQEQVEAQAKAISMWNRFSSADPKHEYLTRKKIRPHHARQIGTSLVIPLQDSSGTLWNLQFIHPDGTKRFLRGGMTKGLFTLIGEPSEAGRIYIAEGFATAATVHELTGRPVFVAFSASNLPAVAQVVRKGFPDAEIVLAADADPAGERYSEEAAIAVDGLVAYAGKGV
;
A
#
# COMPACT_ATOMS: atom_id res chain seq x y z
N MET A 1 17.50 2.74 54.49
CA MET A 1 16.21 3.41 54.26
C MET A 1 15.57 2.81 53.03
N ASN A 2 14.47 2.11 53.25
CA ASN A 2 13.80 1.25 52.28
C ASN A 2 12.44 1.91 51.97
N THR A 3 12.24 2.46 50.78
CA THR A 3 10.93 2.92 50.33
C THR A 3 10.45 2.01 49.21
N LYS A 4 9.76 0.94 49.63
CA LYS A 4 8.87 0.14 48.79
C LYS A 4 7.89 1.09 48.10
N LYS A 5 7.96 1.18 46.77
CA LYS A 5 6.89 1.79 45.96
C LYS A 5 5.73 0.78 45.95
N ALA A 6 4.64 1.16 46.60
CA ALA A 6 3.45 0.34 46.74
C ALA A 6 2.93 -0.12 45.38
N ALA A 7 2.60 -1.41 45.29
CA ALA A 7 1.81 -1.98 44.23
C ALA A 7 0.41 -1.32 44.26
N SER A 8 0.04 -0.62 43.19
CA SER A 8 -1.35 -0.25 42.94
C SER A 8 -2.06 -1.48 42.38
N ALA A 9 -2.76 -2.17 43.26
CA ALA A 9 -3.87 -3.02 42.90
C ALA A 9 -4.98 -2.16 42.26
N ASP A 10 -5.75 -2.79 41.38
CA ASP A 10 -6.95 -2.29 40.70
C ASP A 10 -6.78 -1.54 39.36
N ARG A 11 -6.08 -2.19 38.41
CA ARG A 11 -6.19 -1.86 36.98
C ARG A 11 -6.91 -3.03 36.30
N PRO A 12 -8.11 -2.84 35.71
CA PRO A 12 -8.86 -3.95 35.09
C PRO A 12 -7.99 -4.62 34.03
N CYS A 13 -7.70 -5.91 34.23
CA CYS A 13 -7.03 -6.73 33.23
C CYS A 13 -8.07 -7.14 32.20
N ASN A 14 -8.16 -6.39 31.09
CA ASN A 14 -9.01 -6.75 29.97
C ASN A 14 -8.44 -7.99 29.25
N THR A 15 -8.58 -9.17 29.85
CA THR A 15 -8.20 -10.46 29.26
C THR A 15 -9.17 -10.84 28.14
N THR A 16 -8.84 -11.89 27.39
CA THR A 16 -9.73 -12.45 26.37
C THR A 16 -11.11 -12.77 26.94
N GLU A 17 -11.15 -13.39 28.10
CA GLU A 17 -12.37 -13.78 28.80
C GLU A 17 -13.21 -12.55 29.19
N ASP A 18 -12.58 -11.48 29.69
CA ASP A 18 -13.27 -10.24 30.04
C ASP A 18 -13.90 -9.58 28.81
N ILE A 19 -13.15 -9.45 27.70
CA ILE A 19 -13.69 -8.83 26.46
C ILE A 19 -14.83 -9.66 25.88
N LEU A 20 -14.68 -10.99 25.85
CA LEU A 20 -15.74 -11.88 25.36
C LEU A 20 -16.98 -11.86 26.26
N SER A 21 -16.82 -11.66 27.58
CA SER A 21 -17.95 -11.55 28.51
C SER A 21 -18.85 -10.33 28.27
N ARG A 22 -18.31 -9.29 27.61
CA ARG A 22 -19.04 -8.05 27.26
C ARG A 22 -19.78 -8.15 25.93
N LEU A 23 -19.63 -9.26 25.21
CA LEU A 23 -20.22 -9.50 23.90
C LEU A 23 -21.38 -10.49 23.99
N SER A 24 -22.38 -10.32 23.12
CA SER A 24 -23.53 -11.22 23.05
C SER A 24 -23.43 -12.16 21.85
N LYS A 25 -24.04 -13.35 21.98
CA LYS A 25 -24.02 -14.43 20.97
C LYS A 25 -22.62 -14.81 20.48
N VAL A 26 -21.64 -14.85 21.37
CA VAL A 26 -20.26 -15.21 21.02
C VAL A 26 -20.18 -16.65 20.49
N ARG A 27 -19.54 -16.84 19.34
CA ARG A 27 -19.18 -18.17 18.78
C ARG A 27 -17.73 -18.18 18.34
N LYS A 28 -17.06 -19.32 18.53
CA LYS A 28 -15.68 -19.51 18.07
C LYS A 28 -15.66 -19.67 16.53
N ALA A 29 -14.77 -18.97 15.86
CA ALA A 29 -14.61 -19.01 14.41
C ALA A 29 -13.11 -18.88 14.04
N GLY A 30 -12.52 -19.97 13.55
CA GLY A 30 -11.09 -20.01 13.22
C GLY A 30 -10.20 -19.64 14.42
N GLN A 31 -9.37 -18.61 14.22
CA GLN A 31 -8.44 -18.06 15.23
C GLN A 31 -9.06 -16.94 16.08
N GLY A 32 -10.39 -16.76 16.05
CA GLY A 32 -11.10 -15.72 16.78
C GLY A 32 -12.55 -16.10 17.10
N TRP A 33 -13.40 -15.08 17.21
CA TRP A 33 -14.80 -15.20 17.56
C TRP A 33 -15.69 -14.32 16.69
N THR A 34 -16.92 -14.74 16.49
CA THR A 34 -18.00 -13.91 15.96
C THR A 34 -18.99 -13.59 17.08
N ALA A 35 -19.53 -12.37 17.08
CA ALA A 35 -20.50 -11.90 18.06
C ALA A 35 -21.46 -10.88 17.43
N CYS A 36 -22.54 -10.56 18.14
CA CYS A 36 -23.34 -9.38 17.84
C CYS A 36 -22.52 -8.12 18.15
N CYS A 37 -22.60 -7.11 17.28
CA CYS A 37 -21.84 -5.88 17.49
C CYS A 37 -22.48 -5.06 18.62
N PRO A 38 -21.72 -4.60 19.63
CA PRO A 38 -22.30 -3.82 20.73
C PRO A 38 -22.60 -2.37 20.34
N ALA A 39 -22.09 -1.89 19.19
CA ALA A 39 -22.27 -0.53 18.72
C ALA A 39 -23.57 -0.32 17.90
N HIS A 40 -24.34 -1.37 17.66
CA HIS A 40 -25.69 -1.28 17.06
C HIS A 40 -26.54 -2.48 17.50
N GLU A 41 -27.83 -2.45 17.17
CA GLU A 41 -28.71 -3.61 17.40
C GLU A 41 -28.69 -4.54 16.19
N ASP A 42 -28.19 -5.76 16.35
CA ASP A 42 -28.30 -6.82 15.35
C ASP A 42 -28.81 -8.15 15.94
N ARG A 43 -29.48 -8.93 15.08
CA ARG A 43 -29.91 -10.29 15.43
C ARG A 43 -28.88 -11.34 15.04
N ASN A 44 -28.01 -11.01 14.08
CA ASN A 44 -26.97 -11.89 13.52
C ASN A 44 -25.59 -11.40 13.96
N GLN A 45 -24.61 -12.30 14.01
CA GLN A 45 -23.26 -11.97 14.46
C GLN A 45 -22.50 -11.11 13.43
N SER A 46 -22.66 -9.80 13.47
CA SER A 46 -21.99 -8.89 12.52
C SER A 46 -20.55 -8.54 12.92
N LEU A 47 -20.12 -8.86 14.15
CA LEU A 47 -18.80 -8.51 14.67
C LEU A 47 -17.85 -9.70 14.59
N SER A 48 -16.71 -9.52 13.94
CA SER A 48 -15.56 -10.41 14.02
C SER A 48 -14.56 -9.86 15.04
N VAL A 49 -14.13 -10.70 15.99
CA VAL A 49 -13.23 -10.34 17.09
C VAL A 49 -12.07 -11.32 17.16
N ARG A 50 -10.85 -10.81 17.29
CA ARG A 50 -9.65 -11.62 17.57
C ARG A 50 -8.79 -10.91 18.58
N ILE A 51 -8.28 -11.68 19.56
CA ILE A 51 -7.34 -11.18 20.55
C ILE A 51 -6.03 -11.94 20.34
N THR A 52 -4.97 -11.21 20.06
CA THR A 52 -3.63 -11.79 19.79
C THR A 52 -2.97 -12.23 21.10
N GLU A 53 -1.94 -13.08 21.00
CA GLU A 53 -1.10 -13.49 22.13
C GLU A 53 -0.45 -12.31 22.86
N THR A 54 -0.25 -11.20 22.15
CA THR A 54 0.28 -9.94 22.71
C THR A 54 -0.79 -9.05 23.38
N GLY A 55 -2.05 -9.52 23.46
CA GLY A 55 -3.15 -8.82 24.10
C GLY A 55 -3.84 -7.76 23.23
N ARG A 56 -3.50 -7.65 21.93
CA ARG A 56 -4.18 -6.72 21.01
C ARG A 56 -5.56 -7.21 20.57
N LEU A 57 -6.53 -6.31 20.56
CA LEU A 57 -7.88 -6.53 20.04
C LEU A 57 -7.98 -6.11 18.57
N LEU A 58 -8.38 -7.04 17.71
CA LEU A 58 -8.85 -6.79 16.35
C LEU A 58 -10.36 -6.97 16.35
N ALA A 59 -11.10 -5.91 16.00
CA ALA A 59 -12.55 -5.95 15.90
C ALA A 59 -13.00 -5.34 14.58
N PHE A 60 -13.86 -6.04 13.85
CA PHE A 60 -14.40 -5.57 12.58
C PHE A 60 -15.90 -5.86 12.51
N CYS A 61 -16.70 -4.82 12.28
CA CYS A 61 -18.13 -4.92 12.11
C CYS A 61 -18.48 -4.93 10.62
N HIS A 62 -19.05 -6.03 10.14
CA HIS A 62 -19.47 -6.18 8.73
C HIS A 62 -20.69 -5.31 8.38
N ALA A 63 -21.37 -4.73 9.38
CA ALA A 63 -22.46 -3.76 9.19
C ALA A 63 -21.97 -2.30 9.12
N GLY A 64 -20.67 -2.02 9.28
CA GLY A 64 -20.08 -0.70 9.05
C GLY A 64 -19.84 0.18 10.29
N CYS A 65 -19.97 -0.34 11.51
CA CYS A 65 -19.60 0.42 12.71
C CYS A 65 -18.09 0.72 12.74
N SER A 66 -17.73 1.93 13.18
CA SER A 66 -16.33 2.31 13.35
C SER A 66 -15.67 1.50 14.48
N PHE A 67 -14.36 1.24 14.35
CA PHE A 67 -13.59 0.57 15.40
C PHE A 67 -13.68 1.32 16.74
N GLN A 68 -13.64 2.66 16.70
CA GLN A 68 -13.78 3.49 17.88
C GLN A 68 -15.16 3.34 18.55
N GLY A 69 -16.25 3.32 17.77
CA GLY A 69 -17.60 3.09 18.31
C GLY A 69 -17.76 1.71 18.96
N ILE A 70 -17.05 0.69 18.44
CA ILE A 70 -17.02 -0.64 19.06
C ILE A 70 -16.27 -0.61 20.39
N LEU A 71 -15.12 0.08 20.48
CA LEU A 71 -14.37 0.21 21.73
C LEU A 71 -15.16 0.95 22.81
N GLU A 72 -15.86 2.02 22.43
CA GLU A 72 -16.73 2.79 23.32
C GLU A 72 -17.88 1.93 23.86
N ALA A 73 -18.55 1.18 22.98
CA ALA A 73 -19.64 0.29 23.38
C ALA A 73 -19.18 -0.88 24.28
N LEU A 74 -17.93 -1.33 24.13
CA LEU A 74 -17.31 -2.33 25.01
C LEU A 74 -16.74 -1.73 26.31
N ASN A 75 -16.86 -0.42 26.51
CA ASN A 75 -16.26 0.33 27.60
C ASN A 75 -14.75 0.05 27.75
N LEU A 76 -14.06 -0.08 26.61
CA LEU A 76 -12.60 -0.26 26.55
C LEU A 76 -11.95 1.11 26.34
N ARG A 77 -11.21 1.59 27.35
CA ARG A 77 -10.49 2.88 27.29
C ARG A 77 -9.02 2.70 27.67
N GLY A 78 -8.14 3.38 26.94
CA GLY A 78 -6.71 3.53 27.25
C GLY A 78 -5.77 3.13 26.11
N GLU A 79 -4.55 3.66 26.16
CA GLU A 79 -3.42 3.49 25.21
C GLU A 79 -3.06 2.03 24.87
N ARG A 80 -3.65 1.05 25.56
CA ARG A 80 -3.49 -0.39 25.30
C ARG A 80 -4.28 -0.90 24.09
N PHE A 81 -5.38 -0.25 23.70
CA PHE A 81 -6.16 -0.59 22.51
C PHE A 81 -5.97 0.41 21.36
N THR A 82 -5.48 1.60 21.71
CA THR A 82 -5.07 2.65 20.77
C THR A 82 -3.56 2.85 20.88
N SER A 83 -2.80 1.84 20.51
CA SER A 83 -1.59 2.19 19.77
C SER A 83 -2.07 2.35 18.33
N ALA A 84 -1.77 3.48 17.68
CA ALA A 84 -1.83 3.55 16.21
C ALA A 84 -1.35 2.19 15.69
N PRO A 85 -2.09 1.52 14.80
CA PRO A 85 -1.83 0.14 14.44
C PRO A 85 -0.34 0.02 14.25
N ARG A 86 0.34 -0.70 15.17
CA ARG A 86 1.70 -1.10 14.86
C ARG A 86 1.48 -1.96 13.65
N THR A 87 1.86 -1.46 12.48
CA THR A 87 2.06 -2.26 11.30
C THR A 87 2.90 -3.41 11.82
N ILE A 88 2.27 -4.55 12.04
CA ILE A 88 3.03 -5.79 12.00
C ILE A 88 3.39 -5.76 10.52
N GLU A 89 4.58 -5.26 10.20
CA GLU A 89 5.23 -5.64 8.96
C GLU A 89 5.45 -7.15 9.14
N GLU A 90 4.38 -7.93 8.97
CA GLU A 90 4.51 -9.34 8.68
C GLU A 90 5.42 -9.33 7.47
N GLY A 91 6.65 -9.81 7.69
CA GLY A 91 7.63 -9.89 6.64
C GLY A 91 7.05 -10.61 5.43
N PRO A 92 7.72 -10.49 4.27
CA PRO A 92 7.24 -11.12 3.05
C PRO A 92 6.91 -12.60 3.29
N THR A 93 5.80 -13.08 2.73
CA THR A 93 5.47 -14.50 2.76
C THR A 93 6.52 -15.31 2.03
N GLN A 94 6.59 -16.62 2.29
CA GLN A 94 7.52 -17.51 1.59
C GLN A 94 7.35 -17.43 0.06
N GLU A 95 6.10 -17.36 -0.43
CA GLU A 95 5.82 -17.18 -1.86
C GLU A 95 6.38 -15.85 -2.41
N GLN A 96 6.30 -14.77 -1.63
CA GLN A 96 6.84 -13.47 -2.01
C GLN A 96 8.38 -13.47 -2.05
N VAL A 97 9.02 -14.15 -1.10
CA VAL A 97 10.48 -14.33 -1.09
C VAL A 97 10.94 -15.15 -2.31
N GLU A 98 10.23 -16.23 -2.64
CA GLU A 98 10.52 -17.03 -3.84
C GLU A 98 10.30 -16.26 -5.13
N ALA A 99 9.20 -15.49 -5.21
CA ALA A 99 8.92 -14.61 -6.34
C ALA A 99 9.98 -13.51 -6.49
N GLN A 100 10.48 -12.95 -5.39
CA GLN A 100 11.59 -12.00 -5.39
C GLN A 100 12.87 -12.63 -5.95
N ALA A 101 13.27 -13.81 -5.45
CA ALA A 101 14.47 -14.49 -5.95
C ALA A 101 14.37 -14.76 -7.45
N LYS A 102 13.17 -15.16 -7.93
CA LYS A 102 12.88 -15.30 -9.35
C LYS A 102 12.96 -13.97 -10.11
N ALA A 103 12.41 -12.89 -9.56
CA ALA A 103 12.48 -11.55 -10.16
C ALA A 103 13.93 -11.09 -10.34
N ILE A 104 14.78 -11.27 -9.32
CA ILE A 104 16.21 -10.92 -9.39
C ILE A 104 16.93 -11.74 -10.46
N SER A 105 16.72 -13.06 -10.48
CA SER A 105 17.31 -13.95 -11.49
C SER A 105 16.90 -13.57 -12.91
N MET A 106 15.62 -13.28 -13.12
CA MET A 106 15.08 -12.83 -14.41
C MET A 106 15.67 -11.48 -14.81
N TRP A 107 15.64 -10.50 -13.91
CA TRP A 107 16.16 -9.16 -14.15
C TRP A 107 17.59 -9.20 -14.67
N ASN A 108 18.48 -9.90 -13.95
CA ASN A 108 19.90 -10.00 -14.29
C ASN A 108 20.19 -10.62 -15.66
N ARG A 109 19.26 -11.42 -16.21
CA ARG A 109 19.40 -12.07 -17.52
C ARG A 109 18.86 -11.25 -18.67
N PHE A 110 18.01 -10.27 -18.41
CA PHE A 110 17.38 -9.48 -19.46
C PHE A 110 18.28 -8.35 -19.92
N SER A 111 18.27 -8.08 -21.21
CA SER A 111 19.01 -6.98 -21.82
C SER A 111 18.21 -5.67 -21.71
N SER A 112 18.89 -4.54 -21.86
CA SER A 112 18.23 -3.24 -22.03
C SER A 112 17.20 -3.30 -23.16
N ALA A 113 16.07 -2.61 -22.98
CA ALA A 113 15.03 -2.57 -24.00
C ALA A 113 15.51 -1.89 -25.29
N ASP A 114 15.15 -2.45 -26.44
CA ASP A 114 15.39 -1.83 -27.74
C ASP A 114 14.58 -0.53 -27.84
N PRO A 115 15.20 0.64 -28.11
CA PRO A 115 14.46 1.88 -28.34
C PRO A 115 13.39 1.77 -29.45
N LYS A 116 13.54 0.83 -30.39
CA LYS A 116 12.58 0.55 -31.47
C LYS A 116 11.49 -0.46 -31.07
N HIS A 117 11.42 -0.87 -29.81
CA HIS A 117 10.36 -1.75 -29.32
C HIS A 117 8.98 -1.19 -29.68
N GLU A 118 8.07 -2.05 -30.15
CA GLU A 118 6.76 -1.64 -30.69
C GLU A 118 5.95 -0.80 -29.70
N TYR A 119 5.88 -1.24 -28.43
CA TYR A 119 5.21 -0.49 -27.37
C TYR A 119 5.80 0.91 -27.15
N LEU A 120 7.13 1.04 -27.10
CA LEU A 120 7.82 2.32 -26.88
C LEU A 120 7.58 3.27 -28.05
N THR A 121 7.69 2.75 -29.27
CA THR A 121 7.42 3.50 -30.50
C THR A 121 5.97 3.99 -30.55
N ARG A 122 5.00 3.10 -30.25
CA ARG A 122 3.57 3.43 -30.21
C ARG A 122 3.25 4.47 -29.15
N LYS A 123 3.89 4.39 -27.98
CA LYS A 123 3.72 5.35 -26.89
C LYS A 123 4.58 6.62 -27.05
N LYS A 124 5.53 6.64 -28.00
CA LYS A 124 6.47 7.74 -28.27
C LYS A 124 7.30 8.11 -27.04
N ILE A 125 7.84 7.10 -26.36
CA ILE A 125 8.65 7.25 -25.14
C ILE A 125 9.97 6.51 -25.27
N ARG A 126 11.00 6.94 -24.52
CA ARG A 126 12.28 6.26 -24.41
C ARG A 126 12.17 5.02 -23.49
N PRO A 127 13.08 4.04 -23.61
CA PRO A 127 13.08 2.85 -22.75
C PRO A 127 13.43 3.15 -21.29
N HIS A 128 14.14 4.24 -20.99
CA HIS A 128 14.70 4.51 -19.65
C HIS A 128 15.47 3.28 -19.13
N HIS A 129 15.23 2.84 -17.90
CA HIS A 129 15.84 1.65 -17.32
C HIS A 129 15.04 0.36 -17.60
N ALA A 130 14.07 0.37 -18.53
CA ALA A 130 13.34 -0.83 -18.91
C ALA A 130 14.26 -1.87 -19.55
N ARG A 131 13.99 -3.14 -19.25
CA ARG A 131 14.64 -4.29 -19.89
C ARG A 131 13.67 -4.99 -20.84
N GLN A 132 14.17 -5.94 -21.61
CA GLN A 132 13.38 -6.69 -22.58
C GLN A 132 13.75 -8.18 -22.57
N ILE A 133 12.72 -9.01 -22.77
CA ILE A 133 12.85 -10.43 -23.12
C ILE A 133 11.92 -10.76 -24.27
N GLY A 134 12.48 -11.27 -25.37
CA GLY A 134 11.71 -11.48 -26.60
C GLY A 134 11.02 -10.20 -27.04
N THR A 135 9.70 -10.22 -27.13
CA THR A 135 8.85 -9.08 -27.51
C THR A 135 8.17 -8.39 -26.32
N SER A 136 8.56 -8.72 -25.08
CA SER A 136 7.98 -8.13 -23.88
C SER A 136 8.97 -7.17 -23.22
N LEU A 137 8.49 -5.97 -22.85
CA LEU A 137 9.22 -5.08 -21.96
C LEU A 137 9.06 -5.54 -20.52
N VAL A 138 10.07 -5.23 -19.70
CA VAL A 138 10.14 -5.61 -18.30
C VAL A 138 10.54 -4.38 -17.48
N ILE A 139 9.69 -4.02 -16.53
CA ILE A 139 9.88 -2.87 -15.63
C ILE A 139 10.07 -3.40 -14.20
N PRO A 140 11.11 -2.98 -13.46
CA PRO A 140 11.38 -3.46 -12.11
C PRO A 140 10.51 -2.73 -11.08
N LEU A 141 10.00 -3.45 -10.09
CA LEU A 141 9.31 -2.91 -8.91
C LEU A 141 10.23 -3.00 -7.71
N GLN A 142 10.56 -1.86 -7.12
CA GLN A 142 11.48 -1.71 -6.00
C GLN A 142 10.80 -1.04 -4.81
N ASP A 143 11.35 -1.26 -3.62
CA ASP A 143 10.96 -0.52 -2.41
C ASP A 143 11.83 0.74 -2.22
N SER A 144 11.61 1.48 -1.12
CA SER A 144 12.36 2.70 -0.81
C SER A 144 13.85 2.49 -0.50
N SER A 145 14.29 1.24 -0.31
CA SER A 145 15.72 0.90 -0.17
C SER A 145 16.40 0.62 -1.52
N GLY A 146 15.62 0.59 -2.61
CA GLY A 146 16.09 0.16 -3.93
C GLY A 146 16.09 -1.36 -4.12
N THR A 147 15.57 -2.13 -3.15
CA THR A 147 15.50 -3.58 -3.24
C THR A 147 14.46 -3.99 -4.29
N LEU A 148 14.87 -4.79 -5.26
CA LEU A 148 13.97 -5.37 -6.28
C LEU A 148 13.09 -6.44 -5.64
N TRP A 149 11.78 -6.34 -5.83
CA TRP A 149 10.78 -7.27 -5.30
C TRP A 149 9.92 -7.95 -6.36
N ASN A 150 9.65 -7.27 -7.48
CA ASN A 150 8.76 -7.80 -8.51
C ASN A 150 9.12 -7.21 -9.89
N LEU A 151 8.52 -7.75 -10.95
CA LEU A 151 8.63 -7.28 -12.33
C LEU A 151 7.23 -7.08 -12.92
N GLN A 152 7.03 -6.01 -13.68
CA GLN A 152 5.90 -5.87 -14.59
C GLN A 152 6.35 -6.15 -16.02
N PHE A 153 5.64 -7.05 -16.70
CA PHE A 153 5.79 -7.35 -18.11
C PHE A 153 4.77 -6.55 -18.91
N ILE A 154 5.20 -5.94 -20.01
CA ILE A 154 4.31 -5.32 -21.00
C ILE A 154 4.45 -6.10 -22.30
N HIS A 155 3.38 -6.77 -22.69
CA HIS A 155 3.32 -7.57 -23.91
C HIS A 155 3.02 -6.69 -25.15
N PRO A 156 3.22 -7.19 -26.38
CA PRO A 156 3.02 -6.41 -27.62
C PRO A 156 1.61 -5.81 -27.76
N ASP A 157 0.59 -6.57 -27.33
CA ASP A 157 -0.82 -6.15 -27.29
C ASP A 157 -1.08 -5.02 -26.27
N GLY A 158 -0.09 -4.65 -25.46
CA GLY A 158 -0.20 -3.66 -24.39
C GLY A 158 -0.69 -4.24 -23.06
N THR A 159 -0.99 -5.53 -23.01
CA THR A 159 -1.37 -6.22 -21.76
C THR A 159 -0.21 -6.16 -20.79
N LYS A 160 -0.49 -5.69 -19.57
CA LYS A 160 0.49 -5.58 -18.48
C LYS A 160 0.23 -6.69 -17.46
N ARG A 161 1.27 -7.40 -17.02
CA ARG A 161 1.17 -8.46 -16.01
C ARG A 161 2.33 -8.39 -15.03
N PHE A 162 2.07 -8.63 -13.76
CA PHE A 162 3.13 -8.76 -12.75
C PHE A 162 3.68 -10.19 -12.71
N LEU A 163 4.91 -10.38 -12.20
CA LEU A 163 5.38 -11.70 -11.83
C LEU A 163 4.51 -12.23 -10.69
N ARG A 164 3.88 -13.38 -10.93
CA ARG A 164 2.97 -14.03 -9.97
C ARG A 164 3.69 -14.30 -8.64
N GLY A 165 2.96 -14.07 -7.54
CA GLY A 165 3.47 -14.25 -6.18
C GLY A 165 4.28 -13.05 -5.66
N GLY A 166 4.73 -12.14 -6.54
CA GLY A 166 5.49 -10.98 -6.14
C GLY A 166 4.63 -9.88 -5.49
N MET A 167 5.24 -9.12 -4.58
CA MET A 167 4.61 -7.94 -3.97
C MET A 167 4.40 -6.83 -5.01
N THR A 168 3.44 -5.94 -4.76
CA THR A 168 3.17 -4.77 -5.61
C THR A 168 2.84 -3.52 -4.79
N LYS A 169 2.11 -3.68 -3.68
CA LYS A 169 1.69 -2.59 -2.82
C LYS A 169 2.87 -1.76 -2.32
N GLY A 170 2.83 -0.44 -2.55
CA GLY A 170 3.87 0.50 -2.13
C GLY A 170 5.19 0.40 -2.91
N LEU A 171 5.34 -0.59 -3.80
CA LEU A 171 6.49 -0.68 -4.68
C LEU A 171 6.33 0.23 -5.89
N PHE A 172 7.45 0.69 -6.41
CA PHE A 172 7.50 1.63 -7.51
C PHE A 172 8.68 1.36 -8.44
N THR A 173 8.71 2.08 -9.56
CA THR A 173 9.96 2.31 -10.30
C THR A 173 10.16 3.81 -10.42
N LEU A 174 11.42 4.25 -10.48
CA LEU A 174 11.76 5.67 -10.55
C LEU A 174 12.41 5.98 -11.89
N ILE A 175 11.78 6.88 -12.64
CA ILE A 175 12.36 7.46 -13.85
C ILE A 175 12.99 8.81 -13.50
N GLY A 176 14.28 8.98 -13.82
CA GLY A 176 15.07 10.15 -13.47
C GLY A 176 15.75 10.01 -12.11
N GLU A 177 16.43 11.08 -11.67
CA GLU A 177 17.09 11.13 -10.36
C GLU A 177 16.34 12.07 -9.41
N PRO A 178 16.19 11.70 -8.14
CA PRO A 178 15.41 12.49 -7.18
C PRO A 178 16.22 13.56 -6.44
N SER A 179 17.49 13.78 -6.80
CA SER A 179 18.37 14.74 -6.11
C SER A 179 17.86 16.18 -6.26
N GLU A 180 17.61 16.83 -5.10
CA GLU A 180 17.09 18.20 -4.97
C GLU A 180 15.79 18.48 -5.75
N ALA A 181 14.93 17.47 -5.91
CA ALA A 181 13.68 17.61 -6.63
C ALA A 181 12.66 18.44 -5.84
N GLY A 182 12.67 19.76 -6.05
CA GLY A 182 11.63 20.64 -5.52
C GLY A 182 10.22 20.21 -5.95
N ARG A 183 10.09 19.54 -7.10
CA ARG A 183 8.84 18.92 -7.58
C ARG A 183 9.08 17.47 -8.02
N ILE A 184 8.26 16.56 -7.51
CA ILE A 184 8.27 15.12 -7.82
C ILE A 184 6.91 14.73 -8.39
N TYR A 185 6.91 13.89 -9.43
CA TYR A 185 5.67 13.34 -9.97
C TYR A 185 5.47 11.89 -9.56
N ILE A 186 4.22 11.47 -9.47
CA ILE A 186 3.84 10.06 -9.34
C ILE A 186 2.81 9.77 -10.41
N ALA A 187 3.09 8.82 -11.29
CA ALA A 187 2.20 8.44 -12.37
C ALA A 187 1.69 7.00 -12.18
N GLU A 188 0.49 6.73 -12.66
CA GLU A 188 -0.10 5.38 -12.59
C GLU A 188 0.71 4.37 -13.42
N GLY A 189 1.04 4.71 -14.66
CA GLY A 189 1.66 3.78 -15.61
C GLY A 189 3.03 4.24 -16.10
N PHE A 190 3.85 3.27 -16.54
CA PHE A 190 5.20 3.54 -17.08
C PHE A 190 5.20 4.53 -18.25
N ALA A 191 4.24 4.43 -19.18
CA ALA A 191 4.20 5.33 -20.34
C ALA A 191 3.86 6.78 -19.95
N THR A 192 2.91 6.97 -19.05
CA THR A 192 2.56 8.30 -18.50
C THR A 192 3.76 8.87 -17.75
N ALA A 193 4.43 8.06 -16.93
CA ALA A 193 5.62 8.48 -16.20
C ALA A 193 6.77 8.90 -17.12
N ALA A 194 7.08 8.09 -18.14
CA ALA A 194 8.11 8.39 -19.11
C ALA A 194 7.80 9.68 -19.87
N THR A 195 6.54 9.88 -20.28
CA THR A 195 6.09 11.11 -20.94
C THR A 195 6.30 12.34 -20.04
N VAL A 196 5.86 12.26 -18.78
CA VAL A 196 6.03 13.36 -17.81
C VAL A 196 7.51 13.68 -17.58
N HIS A 197 8.34 12.65 -17.39
CA HIS A 197 9.77 12.84 -17.21
C HIS A 197 10.42 13.49 -18.44
N GLU A 198 10.10 12.99 -19.65
CA GLU A 198 10.66 13.49 -20.90
C GLU A 198 10.27 14.94 -21.21
N LEU A 199 9.08 15.37 -20.78
CA LEU A 199 8.62 16.76 -20.97
C LEU A 199 9.13 17.73 -19.89
N THR A 200 9.32 17.25 -18.67
CA THR A 200 9.59 18.13 -17.51
C THR A 200 11.03 18.05 -16.99
N GLY A 201 11.75 16.97 -17.31
CA GLY A 201 13.06 16.65 -16.72
C GLY A 201 12.99 16.28 -15.23
N ARG A 202 11.79 16.18 -14.63
CA ARG A 202 11.60 15.92 -13.19
C ARG A 202 11.51 14.43 -12.89
N PRO A 203 11.90 13.97 -11.69
CA PRO A 203 11.75 12.58 -11.30
C PRO A 203 10.28 12.16 -11.25
N VAL A 204 10.00 10.95 -11.72
CA VAL A 204 8.64 10.38 -11.75
C VAL A 204 8.63 8.96 -11.19
N PHE A 205 7.87 8.77 -10.12
CA PHE A 205 7.58 7.46 -9.55
C PHE A 205 6.43 6.79 -10.30
N VAL A 206 6.53 5.51 -10.59
CA VAL A 206 5.47 4.72 -11.24
C VAL A 206 4.77 3.85 -10.22
N ALA A 207 3.45 4.01 -10.06
CA ALA A 207 2.66 3.24 -9.11
C ALA A 207 2.13 1.91 -9.66
N PHE A 208 2.16 1.72 -10.98
CA PHE A 208 1.72 0.53 -11.73
C PHE A 208 0.22 0.22 -11.75
N SER A 209 -0.58 0.83 -10.87
CA SER A 209 -2.04 0.80 -10.91
C SER A 209 -2.62 1.96 -10.10
N ALA A 210 -3.82 2.42 -10.46
CA ALA A 210 -4.53 3.47 -9.73
C ALA A 210 -4.62 3.17 -8.23
N SER A 211 -5.00 1.93 -7.87
CA SER A 211 -5.14 1.50 -6.48
C SER A 211 -3.84 1.49 -5.66
N ASN A 212 -2.68 1.59 -6.30
CA ASN A 212 -1.39 1.64 -5.62
C ASN A 212 -0.88 3.08 -5.45
N LEU A 213 -1.51 4.08 -6.09
CA LEU A 213 -1.13 5.49 -5.98
C LEU A 213 -1.05 5.96 -4.52
N PRO A 214 -2.03 5.71 -3.62
CA PRO A 214 -1.94 6.19 -2.25
C PRO A 214 -0.76 5.58 -1.48
N ALA A 215 -0.47 4.29 -1.69
CA ALA A 215 0.64 3.61 -1.02
C ALA A 215 2.00 4.16 -1.50
N VAL A 216 2.17 4.36 -2.81
CA VAL A 216 3.40 4.94 -3.36
C VAL A 216 3.54 6.41 -2.96
N ALA A 217 2.46 7.18 -2.94
CA ALA A 217 2.47 8.57 -2.50
C ALA A 217 2.99 8.70 -1.06
N GLN A 218 2.51 7.87 -0.14
CA GLN A 218 3.00 7.85 1.24
C GLN A 218 4.50 7.52 1.32
N VAL A 219 4.97 6.55 0.52
CA VAL A 219 6.41 6.22 0.45
C VAL A 219 7.22 7.42 -0.05
N VAL A 220 6.76 8.09 -1.10
CA VAL A 220 7.42 9.28 -1.67
C VAL A 220 7.43 10.43 -0.66
N ARG A 221 6.32 10.77 -0.02
CA ARG A 221 6.26 11.84 0.99
C ARG A 221 7.18 11.56 2.17
N LYS A 222 7.29 10.31 2.60
CA LYS A 222 8.24 9.93 3.67
C LYS A 222 9.70 10.13 3.26
N GLY A 223 10.04 9.81 2.00
CA GLY A 223 11.40 9.98 1.47
C GLY A 223 11.75 11.43 1.11
N PHE A 224 10.75 12.23 0.73
CA PHE A 224 10.88 13.62 0.29
C PHE A 224 9.86 14.51 1.01
N PRO A 225 10.08 14.80 2.31
CA PRO A 225 9.10 15.52 3.13
C PRO A 225 8.70 16.89 2.57
N ASP A 226 9.64 17.60 1.95
CA ASP A 226 9.47 18.99 1.49
C ASP A 226 9.18 19.12 -0.01
N ALA A 227 9.12 18.01 -0.75
CA ALA A 227 8.89 18.06 -2.20
C ALA A 227 7.43 18.42 -2.53
N GLU A 228 7.22 19.19 -3.60
CA GLU A 228 5.90 19.36 -4.18
C GLU A 228 5.54 18.08 -4.96
N ILE A 229 4.59 17.30 -4.45
CA ILE A 229 4.19 16.02 -5.04
C ILE A 229 3.02 16.24 -5.99
N VAL A 230 3.16 15.79 -7.25
CA VAL A 230 2.12 15.88 -8.27
C VAL A 230 1.72 14.49 -8.78
N LEU A 231 0.46 14.11 -8.59
CA LEU A 231 -0.12 12.87 -9.09
C LEU A 231 -0.53 13.06 -10.55
N ALA A 232 0.20 12.46 -11.48
CA ALA A 232 -0.10 12.45 -12.91
C ALA A 232 -0.96 11.23 -13.26
N ALA A 233 -2.28 11.41 -13.28
CA ALA A 233 -3.25 10.32 -13.42
C ALA A 233 -3.98 10.36 -14.76
N ASP A 234 -4.45 9.19 -15.20
CA ASP A 234 -5.35 9.09 -16.34
C ASP A 234 -6.74 9.66 -15.96
N ALA A 235 -7.40 10.33 -16.90
CA ALA A 235 -8.72 10.95 -16.69
C ALA A 235 -9.86 9.91 -16.81
N ASP A 236 -9.81 8.87 -15.97
CA ASP A 236 -10.86 7.88 -15.82
C ASP A 236 -11.32 7.77 -14.35
N PRO A 237 -12.49 7.18 -14.05
CA PRO A 237 -13.03 7.18 -12.69
C PRO A 237 -12.12 6.55 -11.63
N ALA A 238 -11.28 5.58 -12.00
CA ALA A 238 -10.36 4.96 -11.06
C ALA A 238 -9.14 5.86 -10.84
N GLY A 239 -8.56 6.39 -11.92
CA GLY A 239 -7.45 7.34 -11.90
C GLY A 239 -7.81 8.59 -11.09
N GLU A 240 -8.97 9.19 -11.33
CA GLU A 240 -9.49 10.34 -10.59
C GLU A 240 -9.59 10.05 -9.09
N ARG A 241 -10.36 9.02 -8.72
CA ARG A 241 -10.58 8.69 -7.30
C ARG A 241 -9.29 8.42 -6.54
N TYR A 242 -8.39 7.59 -7.07
CA TYR A 242 -7.19 7.19 -6.34
C TYR A 242 -6.11 8.26 -6.36
N SER A 243 -6.03 9.10 -7.39
CA SER A 243 -5.09 10.23 -7.41
C SER A 243 -5.52 11.33 -6.43
N GLU A 244 -6.81 11.60 -6.30
CA GLU A 244 -7.34 12.52 -5.29
C GLU A 244 -7.11 11.99 -3.86
N GLU A 245 -7.40 10.70 -3.62
CA GLU A 245 -7.10 10.05 -2.34
C GLU A 245 -5.61 10.14 -2.00
N ALA A 246 -4.73 9.86 -2.96
CA ALA A 246 -3.29 9.94 -2.80
C ALA A 246 -2.83 11.38 -2.53
N ALA A 247 -3.35 12.37 -3.26
CA ALA A 247 -3.03 13.77 -3.10
C ALA A 247 -3.42 14.29 -1.70
N ILE A 248 -4.63 13.97 -1.23
CA ILE A 248 -5.07 14.34 0.13
C ILE A 248 -4.14 13.72 1.19
N ALA A 249 -3.75 12.45 1.01
CA ALA A 249 -2.91 11.75 1.99
C ALA A 249 -1.49 12.33 2.13
N VAL A 250 -1.02 13.12 1.14
CA VAL A 250 0.37 13.61 1.10
C VAL A 250 0.48 15.12 0.90
N ASP A 251 -0.62 15.87 1.00
CA ASP A 251 -0.64 17.30 0.65
C ASP A 251 -0.04 17.54 -0.74
N GLY A 252 -0.59 16.83 -1.74
CA GLY A 252 -0.15 16.84 -3.13
C GLY A 252 -1.14 17.50 -4.08
N LEU A 253 -0.71 17.67 -5.32
CA LEU A 253 -1.54 18.18 -6.43
C LEU A 253 -1.90 17.03 -7.37
N VAL A 254 -2.99 17.17 -8.13
CA VAL A 254 -3.36 16.22 -9.20
C VAL A 254 -3.29 16.90 -10.55
N ALA A 255 -2.72 16.20 -11.53
CA ALA A 255 -2.69 16.60 -12.93
C ALA A 255 -3.25 15.45 -13.78
N TYR A 256 -4.34 15.70 -14.51
CA TYR A 256 -4.95 14.70 -15.37
C TYR A 256 -4.41 14.78 -16.80
N ALA A 257 -4.11 13.63 -17.38
CA ALA A 257 -3.82 13.54 -18.81
C ALA A 257 -5.10 13.81 -19.61
N GLY A 258 -5.17 14.98 -20.27
CA GLY A 258 -6.13 15.21 -21.36
C GLY A 258 -7.51 15.76 -21.00
N LYS A 259 -7.63 16.74 -20.09
CA LYS A 259 -8.68 17.76 -20.31
C LYS A 259 -8.15 18.68 -21.40
N GLY A 260 -8.39 18.32 -22.66
CA GLY A 260 -8.24 19.26 -23.76
C GLY A 260 -9.01 20.53 -23.40
N VAL A 261 -8.33 21.67 -23.39
CA VAL A 261 -8.97 22.98 -23.51
C VAL A 261 -9.34 23.16 -24.97
#